data_AF-A0A833QIC8-F1
#
_entry.id   AF-A0A833QIC8-F1
#
_cell.length_a   1.000
_cell.length_b   1.000
_cell.length_c   1.000
_cell.angle_alpha   90.00
_cell.angle_beta   90.00
_cell.angle_gamma   90.00
#
_symmetry.space_group_name_H-M   'P 1'
#
loop_
_entity.id
_entity.type
_entity.pdbx_description
1 polymer ?
#
loop_
_entity_poly.entity_id
_entity_poly.type
_entity_poly.pdbx_seq_one_letter_code
_entity_poly.pdbx_strand_id
1 'polypeptide(L)'
;MYAASISRRLPRALSRISKDLLNPSPLCPASDGIERSLTALAKRAVSRSFSFQPCHGTGNVLARSQLWTINFQKTECDPNYSPVLTANYSSEANTESMTSCESVQELHEKILKSVEARTMPPNALLWSMIGSCSNQEDIKLLFEILQKLRIFRLSNLRIHENFNCHLCMRVVEACVRAGAIDYGLMALRKHNCYGLSPTIGSAHCLLMYAKEHNDAELMEKIIKSMVRNKLLIQPGTVDIIFSICYNTNQWEKLLKYAEKCVKAGVKLRRSSYDIWMDFAARVGDSDAIWKINSLRGRVSKQYTVTSGFACIKAFLLEGKSPERAADAIRHLYQNLPEKKKQQVQDELQRLVSEWPLEVAERKNKDERKAFVDTLRNDIAVMVSSLINKGLDLSVDLEKLPQKV
;
A
#
# COMPACT_ATOMS: atom_id res chain seq x y z
N MET A 1 35.47 30.91 -41.75
CA MET A 1 34.11 30.70 -41.20
C MET A 1 34.21 29.77 -40.01
N TYR A 2 34.18 30.30 -38.79
CA TYR A 2 34.02 29.55 -37.54
C TYR A 2 33.18 30.43 -36.62
N ALA A 3 32.00 29.97 -36.21
CA ALA A 3 31.14 30.63 -35.24
C ALA A 3 31.01 29.74 -34.01
N ALA A 4 31.45 30.27 -32.86
CA ALA A 4 31.38 29.63 -31.56
C ALA A 4 30.05 29.94 -30.86
N SER A 5 29.42 28.93 -30.28
CA SER A 5 28.17 29.04 -29.52
C SER A 5 28.44 29.29 -28.03
N ILE A 6 27.87 30.38 -27.51
CA ILE A 6 27.95 30.75 -26.09
C ILE A 6 26.77 30.10 -25.34
N SER A 7 27.05 29.04 -24.58
CA SER A 7 26.13 28.50 -23.56
C SER A 7 26.29 29.27 -22.25
N ARG A 8 25.30 30.08 -21.87
CA ARG A 8 25.21 30.70 -20.54
C ARG A 8 24.77 29.66 -19.50
N ARG A 9 25.63 29.41 -18.51
CA ARG A 9 25.32 28.63 -17.30
C ARG A 9 24.38 29.43 -16.39
N LEU A 10 23.21 28.88 -16.07
CA LEU A 10 22.34 29.35 -14.98
C LEU A 10 22.90 28.88 -13.61
N PRO A 11 22.86 29.70 -12.54
CA PRO A 11 23.47 29.34 -11.25
C PRO A 11 22.60 28.42 -10.38
N ARG A 12 23.26 27.47 -9.71
CA ARG A 12 22.73 26.46 -8.75
C ARG A 12 22.14 27.02 -7.44
N ALA A 13 21.69 28.28 -7.41
CA ALA A 13 21.21 28.94 -6.19
C ALA A 13 19.73 28.64 -5.86
N LEU A 14 18.91 28.28 -6.86
CA LEU A 14 17.45 28.14 -6.68
C LEU A 14 17.03 26.83 -5.99
N SER A 15 17.91 25.83 -5.88
CA SER A 15 17.60 24.56 -5.20
C SER A 15 17.88 24.56 -3.70
N ARG A 16 18.50 25.62 -3.14
CA ARG A 16 18.78 25.71 -1.69
C ARG A 16 17.60 26.25 -0.90
N ILE A 17 16.89 27.24 -1.44
CA ILE A 17 15.75 27.90 -0.76
C ILE A 17 14.59 26.92 -0.48
N SER A 18 14.39 25.92 -1.35
CA SER A 18 13.32 24.91 -1.21
C SER A 18 13.52 23.94 -0.03
N LYS A 19 14.75 23.81 0.51
CA LYS A 19 15.01 22.91 1.65
C LYS A 19 14.60 23.51 2.98
N ASP A 20 14.72 24.83 3.15
CA ASP A 20 14.66 25.47 4.47
C ASP A 20 13.24 25.85 4.90
N LEU A 21 12.31 26.03 3.95
CA LEU A 21 10.93 26.43 4.23
C LEU A 21 10.00 25.28 4.66
N LEU A 22 10.29 24.05 4.23
CA LEU A 22 9.46 22.87 4.50
C LEU A 22 10.18 21.75 5.28
N ASN A 23 11.45 21.96 5.66
CA ASN A 23 12.14 21.14 6.66
C ASN A 23 12.75 22.08 7.70
N PRO A 24 12.23 22.11 8.95
CA PRO A 24 12.93 22.84 10.00
C PRO A 24 14.30 22.16 10.27
N SER A 25 15.36 22.97 10.28
CA SER A 25 16.64 22.56 10.88
C SER A 25 16.48 22.52 12.42
N PRO A 26 17.11 21.58 13.12
CA PRO A 26 16.86 21.38 14.55
C PRO A 26 17.53 22.50 15.36
N LEU A 27 16.73 23.39 15.94
CA LEU A 27 17.15 24.38 16.92
C LEU A 27 16.15 24.39 18.07
N CYS A 28 16.42 23.58 19.10
CA CYS A 28 16.35 23.89 20.54
C CYS A 28 16.39 22.59 21.38
N PRO A 29 16.93 22.63 22.62
CA PRO A 29 17.37 21.46 23.36
C PRO A 29 16.17 20.71 23.97
N ALA A 30 16.16 19.39 23.80
CA ALA A 30 15.12 18.51 24.34
C ALA A 30 15.37 18.23 25.83
N SER A 31 14.27 18.21 26.59
CA SER A 31 14.22 17.63 27.92
C SER A 31 14.42 16.11 27.79
N ASP A 32 15.35 15.60 28.59
CA ASP A 32 15.80 14.22 28.61
C ASP A 32 14.65 13.24 28.92
N GLY A 33 14.52 12.21 28.09
CA GLY A 33 13.59 11.12 28.40
C GLY A 33 13.43 10.00 27.37
N ILE A 34 13.70 10.20 26.08
CA ILE A 34 13.49 9.16 25.03
C ILE A 34 14.64 9.11 24.00
N GLU A 35 15.66 9.96 24.14
CA GLU A 35 16.62 10.25 23.06
C GLU A 35 17.72 9.19 22.83
N ARG A 36 17.92 8.21 23.73
CA ARG A 36 19.12 7.35 23.68
C ARG A 36 19.03 6.10 22.78
N SER A 37 17.85 5.69 22.31
CA SER A 37 17.75 4.44 21.53
C SER A 37 17.79 4.61 20.01
N LEU A 38 17.54 5.81 19.47
CA LEU A 38 17.41 6.00 18.01
C LEU A 38 18.59 6.78 17.37
N THR A 39 19.30 7.62 18.12
CA THR A 39 20.52 8.31 17.64
C THR A 39 21.76 7.41 17.66
N ALA A 40 21.85 6.43 18.56
CA ALA A 40 22.99 5.51 18.67
C ALA A 40 23.09 4.48 17.52
N LEU A 41 21.97 4.15 16.85
CA LEU A 41 21.93 3.15 15.78
C LEU A 41 22.20 3.74 14.38
N ALA A 42 21.99 5.04 14.18
CA ALA A 42 22.26 5.72 12.92
C ALA A 42 23.76 5.87 12.61
N LYS A 43 24.64 5.82 13.63
CA LYS A 43 26.10 5.89 13.46
C LYS A 43 26.78 4.55 13.18
N ARG A 44 26.07 3.41 13.28
CA ARG A 44 26.67 2.07 13.14
C ARG A 44 26.45 1.39 11.78
N ALA A 45 25.73 2.04 10.87
CA ALA A 45 25.42 1.52 9.52
C ALA A 45 26.37 2.03 8.42
N VAL A 46 27.40 2.80 8.77
CA VAL A 46 28.45 3.22 7.84
C VAL A 46 29.76 2.60 8.33
N SER A 47 30.46 1.91 7.43
CA SER A 47 31.74 1.20 7.62
C SER A 47 31.67 -0.26 8.05
N ARG A 48 31.32 -1.15 7.12
CA ARG A 48 32.00 -2.46 6.96
C ARG A 48 32.08 -2.83 5.48
N SER A 49 33.22 -2.50 4.86
CA SER A 49 33.71 -3.13 3.64
C SER A 49 34.26 -4.51 4.00
N PHE A 50 33.62 -5.58 3.54
CA PHE A 50 34.20 -6.92 3.57
C PHE A 50 34.74 -7.25 2.17
N SER A 51 36.05 -7.24 2.04
CA SER A 51 36.80 -7.86 0.96
C SER A 51 36.76 -9.38 1.14
N PHE A 52 36.18 -10.11 0.18
CA PHE A 52 36.30 -11.56 0.10
C PHE A 52 37.40 -11.91 -0.91
N GLN A 53 38.53 -12.42 -0.41
CA GLN A 53 39.45 -13.24 -1.19
C GLN A 53 38.92 -14.69 -1.21
N PRO A 54 38.92 -15.39 -2.35
CA PRO A 54 38.47 -16.77 -2.44
C PRO A 54 39.60 -17.73 -2.03
N CYS A 55 39.33 -18.60 -1.06
CA CYS A 55 40.14 -19.79 -0.81
C CYS A 55 39.68 -20.92 -1.75
N HIS A 56 40.63 -21.45 -2.53
CA HIS A 56 40.49 -22.63 -3.36
C HIS A 56 40.21 -23.89 -2.51
N GLY A 57 39.35 -24.77 -3.01
CA GLY A 57 39.05 -26.08 -2.41
C GLY A 57 38.05 -26.86 -3.26
N THR A 58 38.58 -27.70 -4.13
CA THR A 58 38.01 -28.59 -5.15
C THR A 58 36.77 -29.42 -4.81
N GLY A 59 35.84 -29.56 -5.78
CA GLY A 59 34.84 -30.64 -5.83
C GLY A 59 33.61 -30.35 -6.71
N ASN A 60 33.69 -30.68 -8.01
CA ASN A 60 32.66 -30.50 -9.04
C ASN A 60 31.32 -31.21 -8.76
N VAL A 61 30.18 -30.55 -9.01
CA VAL A 61 29.06 -31.04 -9.87
C VAL A 61 28.32 -29.82 -10.46
N LEU A 62 28.13 -29.83 -11.78
CA LEU A 62 27.50 -28.78 -12.60
C LEU A 62 26.04 -28.48 -12.26
N ALA A 63 25.73 -27.20 -12.01
CA ALA A 63 24.39 -26.65 -12.20
C ALA A 63 24.49 -25.29 -12.92
N ARG A 64 24.09 -25.26 -14.20
CA ARG A 64 23.92 -24.04 -14.98
C ARG A 64 22.71 -23.28 -14.43
N SER A 65 22.93 -22.16 -13.74
CA SER A 65 21.89 -21.16 -13.49
C SER A 65 21.78 -20.23 -14.70
N GLN A 66 20.70 -20.33 -15.46
CA GLN A 66 20.31 -19.28 -16.40
C GLN A 66 19.47 -18.23 -15.65
N LEU A 67 20.04 -17.04 -15.55
CA LEU A 67 19.39 -15.81 -15.12
C LEU A 67 18.24 -15.45 -16.08
N TRP A 68 17.02 -15.37 -15.56
CA TRP A 68 15.91 -14.73 -16.28
C TRP A 68 15.79 -13.27 -15.84
N THR A 69 16.27 -12.38 -16.72
CA THR A 69 15.94 -10.95 -16.74
C THR A 69 14.56 -10.80 -17.40
N ILE A 70 13.54 -10.39 -16.64
CA ILE A 70 12.24 -10.04 -17.19
C ILE A 70 12.20 -8.52 -17.38
N ASN A 71 12.28 -8.09 -18.64
CA ASN A 71 12.00 -6.73 -19.09
C ASN A 71 10.48 -6.52 -19.16
N PHE A 72 9.98 -5.47 -18.51
CA PHE A 72 8.63 -4.98 -18.71
C PHE A 72 8.58 -4.08 -19.95
N GLN A 73 8.00 -4.57 -21.05
CA GLN A 73 7.54 -3.72 -22.14
C GLN A 73 6.03 -3.51 -22.06
N LYS A 74 5.66 -2.24 -22.25
CA LYS A 74 4.35 -1.63 -22.15
C LYS A 74 3.64 -1.84 -23.50
N THR A 75 2.43 -2.39 -23.51
CA THR A 75 1.58 -2.44 -24.72
C THR A 75 0.27 -1.71 -24.46
N GLU A 76 0.10 -0.59 -25.17
CA GLU A 76 -1.14 0.13 -25.39
C GLU A 76 -1.94 -0.59 -26.49
N CYS A 77 -3.26 -0.65 -26.35
CA CYS A 77 -4.18 -1.21 -27.34
C CYS A 77 -4.76 -0.09 -28.20
N ASP A 78 -4.89 -0.32 -29.52
CA ASP A 78 -6.11 -0.01 -30.28
C ASP A 78 -6.12 -0.70 -31.67
N PRO A 79 -7.30 -0.84 -32.33
CA PRO A 79 -7.67 -1.98 -33.17
C PRO A 79 -7.65 -1.69 -34.69
N ASN A 80 -7.60 -2.73 -35.53
CA ASN A 80 -8.29 -2.78 -36.84
C ASN A 80 -8.19 -4.15 -37.54
N TYR A 81 -9.17 -4.40 -38.40
CA TYR A 81 -9.67 -5.63 -39.02
C TYR A 81 -8.72 -6.41 -39.98
N SER A 82 -8.84 -7.77 -39.91
CA SER A 82 -8.80 -8.93 -40.88
C SER A 82 -8.55 -8.73 -42.41
N PRO A 83 -8.32 -9.77 -43.27
CA PRO A 83 -8.41 -11.24 -43.04
C PRO A 83 -7.45 -12.22 -43.81
N VAL A 84 -7.52 -13.51 -43.42
CA VAL A 84 -7.38 -14.80 -44.16
C VAL A 84 -6.03 -15.21 -44.80
N LEU A 85 -5.50 -16.37 -44.35
CA LEU A 85 -5.24 -17.50 -45.26
C LEU A 85 -5.26 -18.85 -44.53
N THR A 86 -6.00 -19.73 -45.19
CA THR A 86 -6.59 -21.01 -44.79
C THR A 86 -5.58 -22.15 -44.89
N ALA A 87 -5.63 -23.10 -43.96
CA ALA A 87 -5.24 -24.48 -44.22
C ALA A 87 -6.21 -25.41 -43.48
N ASN A 88 -7.07 -26.07 -44.25
CA ASN A 88 -8.09 -27.00 -43.80
C ASN A 88 -7.46 -28.32 -43.39
N TYR A 89 -7.80 -28.81 -42.20
CA TYR A 89 -7.90 -30.24 -41.93
C TYR A 89 -9.31 -30.51 -41.42
N SER A 90 -10.08 -31.21 -42.24
CA SER A 90 -11.41 -31.71 -41.90
C SER A 90 -11.24 -33.06 -41.21
N SER A 91 -11.79 -33.17 -40.01
CA SER A 91 -12.30 -34.43 -39.46
C SER A 91 -13.56 -34.05 -38.71
N GLU A 92 -14.68 -34.60 -39.15
CA GLU A 92 -16.01 -34.41 -38.57
C GLU A 92 -15.95 -34.64 -37.06
N ALA A 93 -16.19 -33.57 -36.30
CA ALA A 93 -16.55 -33.65 -34.90
C ALA A 93 -17.99 -33.17 -34.80
N ASN A 94 -18.85 -34.08 -34.37
CA ASN A 94 -20.24 -33.85 -34.07
C ASN A 94 -20.45 -32.53 -33.35
N THR A 95 -21.49 -31.83 -33.80
CA THR A 95 -22.06 -30.66 -33.16
C THR A 95 -22.70 -31.08 -31.84
N GLU A 96 -21.89 -31.43 -30.84
CA GLU A 96 -22.34 -31.48 -29.45
C GLU A 96 -22.37 -30.03 -28.93
N SER A 97 -23.54 -29.45 -29.13
CA SER A 97 -24.22 -28.51 -28.24
C SER A 97 -23.36 -27.92 -27.12
N MET A 98 -23.17 -26.60 -27.21
CA MET A 98 -23.28 -25.65 -26.11
C MET A 98 -22.91 -26.20 -24.72
N THR A 99 -21.68 -25.92 -24.30
CA THR A 99 -21.23 -25.73 -22.92
C THR A 99 -22.38 -25.72 -21.91
N SER A 100 -22.71 -26.88 -21.34
CA SER A 100 -23.44 -26.94 -20.10
C SER A 100 -22.54 -26.35 -19.02
N CYS A 101 -23.04 -25.37 -18.28
CA CYS A 101 -22.37 -24.87 -17.08
C CYS A 101 -22.46 -25.99 -16.03
N GLU A 102 -21.48 -26.90 -16.03
CA GLU A 102 -21.44 -28.01 -15.08
C GLU A 102 -21.47 -27.44 -13.65
N SER A 103 -22.39 -27.96 -12.84
CA SER A 103 -22.55 -27.48 -11.47
C SER A 103 -21.32 -27.84 -10.63
N VAL A 104 -21.06 -27.07 -9.56
CA VAL A 104 -19.94 -27.34 -8.64
C VAL A 104 -20.05 -28.76 -8.03
N GLN A 105 -21.27 -29.24 -7.81
CA GLN A 105 -21.56 -30.58 -7.33
C GLN A 105 -21.17 -31.66 -8.36
N GLU A 106 -21.53 -31.48 -9.63
CA GLU A 106 -21.12 -32.42 -10.70
C GLU A 106 -19.60 -32.47 -10.84
N LEU A 107 -18.93 -31.32 -10.82
CA LEU A 107 -17.46 -31.24 -10.89
C LEU A 107 -16.82 -31.93 -9.67
N HIS A 108 -17.37 -31.71 -8.48
CA HIS A 108 -16.96 -32.39 -7.25
C HIS A 108 -17.07 -33.92 -7.40
N GLU A 109 -18.21 -34.43 -7.84
CA GLU A 109 -18.43 -35.87 -8.02
C GLU A 109 -17.50 -36.49 -9.07
N LYS A 110 -17.26 -35.80 -10.18
CA LYS A 110 -16.33 -36.27 -11.22
C LYS A 110 -14.90 -36.41 -10.68
N ILE A 111 -14.41 -35.40 -9.96
CA ILE A 111 -13.08 -35.44 -9.35
C ILE A 111 -13.01 -36.55 -8.30
N LEU A 112 -14.06 -36.70 -7.47
CA LEU A 112 -14.12 -37.72 -6.45
C LEU A 112 -14.05 -39.13 -7.04
N LYS A 113 -14.85 -39.42 -8.08
CA LYS A 113 -14.82 -40.70 -8.81
C LYS A 113 -13.43 -41.02 -9.36
N SER A 114 -12.71 -40.03 -9.90
CA SER A 114 -11.32 -40.24 -10.36
C SER A 114 -10.37 -40.63 -9.22
N VAL A 115 -10.48 -39.94 -8.08
CA VAL A 115 -9.65 -40.21 -6.89
C VAL A 115 -9.93 -41.60 -6.32
N GLU A 116 -11.20 -42.00 -6.24
CA GLU A 116 -11.62 -43.34 -5.78
C GLU A 116 -11.15 -44.45 -6.71
N ALA A 117 -11.24 -44.22 -8.03
CA ALA A 117 -10.69 -45.10 -9.06
C ALA A 117 -9.14 -45.11 -9.09
N ARG A 118 -8.49 -44.34 -8.21
CA ARG A 118 -7.02 -44.17 -8.13
C ARG A 118 -6.39 -43.64 -9.42
N THR A 119 -7.16 -42.87 -10.18
CA THR A 119 -6.75 -42.22 -11.42
C THR A 119 -6.50 -40.74 -11.18
N MET A 120 -5.59 -40.13 -11.95
CA MET A 120 -5.33 -38.70 -11.83
C MET A 120 -6.51 -37.91 -12.42
N PRO A 121 -7.22 -37.07 -11.64
CA PRO A 121 -8.26 -36.23 -12.19
C PRO A 121 -7.66 -35.17 -13.13
N PRO A 122 -8.33 -34.86 -14.26
CA PRO A 122 -7.90 -33.79 -15.14
C PRO A 122 -7.78 -32.46 -14.40
N ASN A 123 -6.63 -31.79 -14.54
CA ASN A 123 -6.36 -30.51 -13.88
C ASN A 123 -7.42 -29.44 -14.21
N ALA A 124 -7.97 -29.47 -15.43
CA ALA A 124 -9.02 -28.56 -15.88
C ALA A 124 -10.28 -28.59 -14.99
N LEU A 125 -10.67 -29.75 -14.47
CA LEU A 125 -11.87 -29.87 -13.61
C LEU A 125 -11.72 -29.05 -12.33
N LEU A 126 -10.54 -29.07 -11.71
CA LEU A 126 -10.28 -28.28 -10.50
C LEU A 126 -10.35 -26.77 -10.79
N TRP A 127 -9.80 -26.33 -11.91
CA TRP A 127 -9.86 -24.92 -12.31
C TRP A 127 -11.28 -24.47 -12.62
N SER A 128 -12.07 -25.31 -13.31
CA SER A 128 -13.49 -25.06 -13.56
C SER A 128 -14.27 -24.96 -12.24
N MET A 129 -14.02 -25.88 -11.30
CA MET A 129 -14.68 -25.86 -9.99
C MET A 129 -14.38 -24.57 -9.21
N ILE A 130 -13.12 -24.14 -9.17
CA ILE A 130 -12.71 -22.86 -8.55
C ILE A 130 -13.38 -21.67 -9.25
N GLY A 131 -13.50 -21.74 -10.59
CA GLY A 131 -14.16 -20.73 -11.41
C GLY A 131 -15.64 -20.57 -11.07
N SER A 132 -16.34 -21.68 -10.86
CA SER A 132 -17.79 -21.75 -10.65
C SER A 132 -18.26 -21.55 -9.19
N CYS A 133 -17.35 -21.54 -8.21
CA CYS A 133 -17.73 -21.33 -6.80
C CYS A 133 -18.38 -19.95 -6.59
N SER A 134 -19.59 -19.96 -6.05
CA SER A 134 -20.44 -18.77 -5.89
C SER A 134 -20.92 -18.53 -4.45
N ASN A 135 -21.03 -19.57 -3.63
CA ASN A 135 -21.54 -19.54 -2.26
C ASN A 135 -20.62 -20.29 -1.29
N GLN A 136 -20.93 -20.26 0.01
CA GLN A 136 -20.09 -20.90 1.03
C GLN A 136 -20.09 -22.43 0.93
N GLU A 137 -21.18 -23.03 0.46
CA GLU A 137 -21.34 -24.46 0.26
C GLU A 137 -20.43 -24.97 -0.86
N ASP A 138 -20.33 -24.23 -1.97
CA ASP A 138 -19.42 -24.51 -3.07
C ASP A 138 -17.95 -24.51 -2.59
N ILE A 139 -17.60 -23.53 -1.74
CA ILE A 139 -16.26 -23.44 -1.15
C ILE A 139 -15.99 -24.61 -0.20
N LYS A 140 -16.98 -25.04 0.57
CA LYS A 140 -16.85 -26.24 1.42
C LYS A 140 -16.55 -27.48 0.58
N LEU A 141 -17.26 -27.69 -0.52
CA LEU A 141 -17.00 -28.78 -1.47
C LEU A 141 -15.59 -28.66 -2.09
N LEU A 142 -15.17 -27.45 -2.46
CA LEU A 142 -13.83 -27.22 -3.00
C LEU A 142 -12.74 -27.61 -1.99
N PHE A 143 -12.89 -27.24 -0.72
CA PHE A 143 -11.91 -27.58 0.31
C PHE A 143 -11.88 -29.08 0.63
N GLU A 144 -13.02 -29.76 0.58
CA GLU A 144 -13.07 -31.23 0.66
C GLU A 144 -12.26 -31.88 -0.47
N ILE A 145 -12.46 -31.42 -1.70
CA ILE A 145 -11.71 -31.92 -2.86
C ILE A 145 -10.21 -31.64 -2.73
N LEU A 146 -9.82 -30.42 -2.32
CA LEU A 146 -8.40 -30.09 -2.12
C LEU A 146 -7.74 -31.00 -1.06
N GLN A 147 -8.45 -31.34 0.01
CA GLN A 147 -7.97 -32.28 1.02
C GLN A 147 -7.82 -33.69 0.44
N LYS A 148 -8.82 -34.21 -0.27
CA LYS A 148 -8.76 -35.54 -0.88
C LYS A 148 -7.65 -35.63 -1.93
N LEU A 149 -7.50 -34.60 -2.77
CA LEU A 149 -6.40 -34.50 -3.74
C LEU A 149 -5.04 -34.45 -3.05
N ARG A 150 -4.92 -33.74 -1.92
CA ARG A 150 -3.68 -33.70 -1.15
C ARG A 150 -3.33 -35.08 -0.60
N ILE A 151 -4.29 -35.80 -0.03
CA ILE A 151 -4.11 -37.17 0.45
C ILE A 151 -3.68 -38.07 -0.71
N PHE A 152 -4.42 -38.06 -1.83
CA PHE A 152 -4.12 -38.85 -3.01
C PHE A 152 -2.70 -38.62 -3.55
N ARG A 153 -2.25 -37.36 -3.62
CA ARG A 153 -0.88 -37.03 -4.04
C ARG A 153 0.16 -37.61 -3.10
N LEU A 154 -0.09 -37.57 -1.78
CA LEU A 154 0.83 -38.08 -0.77
C LEU A 154 0.88 -39.62 -0.78
N SER A 155 -0.27 -40.29 -0.80
CA SER A 155 -0.36 -41.75 -0.67
C SER A 155 -0.14 -42.50 -1.99
N ASN A 156 -0.79 -42.06 -3.07
CA ASN A 156 -0.83 -42.81 -4.32
C ASN A 156 0.30 -42.40 -5.26
N LEU A 157 0.61 -41.10 -5.31
CA LEU A 157 1.63 -40.56 -6.22
C LEU A 157 2.99 -40.33 -5.56
N ARG A 158 3.07 -40.40 -4.22
CA ARG A 158 4.28 -40.11 -3.42
C ARG A 158 4.86 -38.70 -3.67
N ILE A 159 4.00 -37.74 -4.00
CA ILE A 159 4.39 -36.34 -4.21
C ILE A 159 4.18 -35.58 -2.91
N HIS A 160 5.28 -35.20 -2.25
CA HIS A 160 5.26 -34.53 -0.94
C HIS A 160 5.08 -33.01 -1.06
N GLU A 161 5.40 -32.45 -2.22
CA GLU A 161 5.28 -31.02 -2.50
C GLU A 161 3.82 -30.57 -2.51
N ASN A 162 3.60 -29.36 -2.00
CA ASN A 162 2.32 -28.68 -2.09
C ASN A 162 1.93 -28.40 -3.55
N PHE A 163 0.67 -28.04 -3.76
CA PHE A 163 0.21 -27.51 -5.04
C PHE A 163 0.95 -26.22 -5.43
N ASN A 164 0.87 -25.88 -6.72
CA ASN A 164 1.38 -24.62 -7.25
C ASN A 164 0.84 -23.43 -6.43
N CYS A 165 1.71 -22.47 -6.12
CA CYS A 165 1.39 -21.28 -5.36
C CYS A 165 0.28 -20.42 -6.01
N HIS A 166 0.14 -20.48 -7.35
CA HIS A 166 -0.97 -19.85 -8.08
C HIS A 166 -2.34 -20.43 -7.68
N LEU A 167 -2.40 -21.74 -7.37
CA LEU A 167 -3.63 -22.38 -6.94
C LEU A 167 -4.15 -21.75 -5.64
N CYS A 168 -3.27 -21.49 -4.67
CA CYS A 168 -3.65 -20.86 -3.42
C CYS A 168 -4.28 -19.47 -3.63
N MET A 169 -3.70 -18.66 -4.54
CA MET A 169 -4.26 -17.34 -4.87
C MET A 169 -5.67 -17.47 -5.46
N ARG A 170 -5.87 -18.36 -6.44
CA ARG A 170 -7.16 -18.56 -7.09
C ARG A 170 -8.23 -19.14 -6.17
N VAL A 171 -7.86 -20.04 -5.25
CA VAL A 171 -8.76 -20.55 -4.22
C VAL A 171 -9.17 -19.43 -3.26
N VAL A 172 -8.23 -18.57 -2.86
CA VAL A 172 -8.55 -17.43 -1.99
C VAL A 172 -9.44 -16.40 -2.69
N GLU A 173 -9.22 -16.12 -3.97
CA GLU A 173 -10.12 -15.27 -4.77
C GLU A 173 -11.53 -15.84 -4.85
N ALA A 174 -11.67 -17.17 -5.04
CA ALA A 174 -12.97 -17.83 -4.98
C ALA A 174 -13.62 -17.70 -3.60
N CYS A 175 -12.85 -17.86 -2.51
CA CYS A 175 -13.35 -17.66 -1.15
C CYS A 175 -13.86 -16.23 -0.93
N VAL A 176 -13.13 -15.22 -1.42
CA VAL A 176 -13.53 -13.81 -1.33
C VAL A 176 -14.83 -13.57 -2.10
N ARG A 177 -14.90 -14.05 -3.36
CA ARG A 177 -16.08 -13.91 -4.22
C ARG A 177 -17.33 -14.58 -3.64
N ALA A 178 -17.16 -15.70 -2.96
CA ALA A 178 -18.25 -16.44 -2.33
C ALA A 178 -18.56 -15.99 -0.88
N GLY A 179 -17.88 -14.97 -0.35
CA GLY A 179 -18.05 -14.49 1.03
C GLY A 179 -17.59 -15.50 2.10
N ALA A 180 -16.76 -16.48 1.74
CA ALA A 180 -16.27 -17.55 2.61
C ALA A 180 -14.89 -17.20 3.21
N ILE A 181 -14.79 -16.08 3.92
CA ILE A 181 -13.50 -15.48 4.34
C ILE A 181 -12.71 -16.38 5.30
N ASP A 182 -13.39 -17.13 6.17
CA ASP A 182 -12.75 -18.06 7.09
C ASP A 182 -11.96 -19.15 6.35
N TYR A 183 -12.50 -19.66 5.24
CA TYR A 183 -11.80 -20.60 4.36
C TYR A 183 -10.59 -19.95 3.69
N GLY A 184 -10.70 -18.68 3.29
CA GLY A 184 -9.56 -17.88 2.81
C GLY A 184 -8.44 -17.78 3.85
N LEU A 185 -8.78 -17.54 5.12
CA LEU A 185 -7.80 -17.53 6.22
C LEU A 185 -7.20 -18.93 6.49
N MET A 186 -7.98 -20.00 6.33
CA MET A 186 -7.46 -21.37 6.41
C MET A 186 -6.43 -21.67 5.31
N ALA A 187 -6.67 -21.18 4.09
CA ALA A 187 -5.73 -21.33 2.97
C ALA A 187 -4.38 -20.63 3.24
N LEU A 188 -4.38 -19.55 4.03
CA LEU A 188 -3.15 -18.87 4.46
C LEU A 188 -2.42 -19.56 5.62
N ARG A 189 -2.89 -20.66 6.19
CA ARG A 189 -2.16 -21.31 7.30
C ARG A 189 -0.92 -22.04 6.77
N LYS A 190 0.23 -21.86 7.43
CA LYS A 190 1.52 -22.49 7.08
C LYS A 190 1.42 -24.02 6.89
N HIS A 191 0.71 -24.68 7.81
CA HIS A 191 0.52 -26.13 7.82
C HIS A 191 -0.95 -26.46 7.53
N ASN A 192 -1.45 -26.04 6.36
CA ASN A 192 -2.79 -26.42 5.95
C ASN A 192 -2.81 -27.87 5.42
N CYS A 193 -3.89 -28.58 5.72
CA CYS A 193 -4.12 -29.96 5.24
C CYS A 193 -4.50 -30.02 3.75
N TYR A 194 -4.73 -28.87 3.12
CA TYR A 194 -5.18 -28.74 1.73
C TYR A 194 -4.03 -28.67 0.72
N GLY A 195 -2.77 -28.72 1.17
CA GLY A 195 -1.60 -28.64 0.29
C GLY A 195 -1.42 -27.30 -0.42
N LEU A 196 -2.03 -26.21 0.07
CA LEU A 196 -1.92 -24.87 -0.50
C LEU A 196 -0.65 -24.18 0.00
N SER A 197 0.01 -23.42 -0.86
CA SER A 197 1.20 -22.63 -0.49
C SER A 197 0.86 -21.14 -0.45
N PRO A 198 0.76 -20.52 0.73
CA PRO A 198 0.45 -19.10 0.85
C PRO A 198 1.44 -18.22 0.11
N THR A 199 0.94 -17.24 -0.62
CA THR A 199 1.73 -16.21 -1.32
C THR A 199 1.33 -14.81 -0.89
N ILE A 200 2.16 -13.83 -1.22
CA ILE A 200 1.80 -12.41 -1.05
C ILE A 200 0.53 -12.09 -1.83
N GLY A 201 0.35 -12.64 -3.04
CA GLY A 201 -0.86 -12.47 -3.85
C GLY A 201 -2.11 -12.95 -3.12
N SER A 202 -2.10 -14.18 -2.60
CA SER A 202 -3.23 -14.71 -1.83
C SER A 202 -3.57 -13.88 -0.59
N ALA A 203 -2.56 -13.36 0.13
CA ALA A 203 -2.81 -12.48 1.27
C ALA A 203 -3.33 -11.10 0.84
N HIS A 204 -2.85 -10.59 -0.30
CA HIS A 204 -3.28 -9.31 -0.86
C HIS A 204 -4.77 -9.35 -1.24
N CYS A 205 -5.27 -10.45 -1.82
CA CYS A 205 -6.69 -10.63 -2.12
C CYS A 205 -7.57 -10.47 -0.87
N LEU A 206 -7.20 -11.10 0.25
CA LEU A 206 -7.93 -10.95 1.52
C LEU A 206 -7.79 -9.55 2.12
N LEU A 207 -6.64 -8.89 1.97
CA LEU A 207 -6.45 -7.53 2.46
C LEU A 207 -7.27 -6.51 1.68
N MET A 208 -7.45 -6.71 0.38
CA MET A 208 -8.34 -5.87 -0.44
C MET A 208 -9.79 -6.02 0.02
N TYR A 209 -10.24 -7.25 0.27
CA TYR A 209 -11.56 -7.48 0.87
C TYR A 209 -11.72 -6.78 2.23
N ALA A 210 -10.71 -6.88 3.11
CA ALA A 210 -10.72 -6.19 4.40
C ALA A 210 -10.74 -4.65 4.25
N LYS A 211 -10.13 -4.12 3.20
CA LYS A 211 -10.17 -2.69 2.87
C LYS A 211 -11.55 -2.23 2.45
N GLU A 212 -12.23 -2.99 1.59
CA GLU A 212 -13.59 -2.66 1.14
C GLU A 212 -14.59 -2.65 2.29
N HIS A 213 -14.40 -3.52 3.28
CA HIS A 213 -15.28 -3.65 4.45
C HIS A 213 -14.80 -2.86 5.67
N ASN A 214 -13.67 -2.14 5.57
CA ASN A 214 -13.02 -1.45 6.69
C ASN A 214 -12.82 -2.35 7.94
N ASP A 215 -12.48 -3.62 7.74
CA ASP A 215 -12.30 -4.60 8.81
C ASP A 215 -10.83 -4.65 9.27
N ALA A 216 -10.54 -3.88 10.32
CA ALA A 216 -9.20 -3.84 10.91
C ALA A 216 -8.85 -5.12 11.70
N GLU A 217 -9.82 -5.88 12.20
CA GLU A 217 -9.54 -7.13 12.93
C GLU A 217 -9.13 -8.24 11.96
N LEU A 218 -9.82 -8.35 10.83
CA LEU A 218 -9.46 -9.24 9.74
C LEU A 218 -8.08 -8.90 9.18
N MET A 219 -7.79 -7.61 8.95
CA MET A 219 -6.46 -7.15 8.54
C MET A 219 -5.37 -7.66 9.50
N GLU A 220 -5.57 -7.54 10.82
CA GLU A 220 -4.61 -8.06 11.80
C GLU A 220 -4.41 -9.57 11.71
N LYS A 221 -5.51 -10.34 11.57
CA LYS A 221 -5.46 -11.80 11.42
C LYS A 221 -4.66 -12.20 10.18
N ILE A 222 -4.83 -11.48 9.07
CA ILE A 222 -4.10 -11.71 7.82
C ILE A 222 -2.62 -11.38 8.00
N ILE A 223 -2.28 -10.21 8.54
CA ILE A 223 -0.87 -9.82 8.75
C ILE A 223 -0.17 -10.81 9.71
N LYS A 224 -0.83 -11.25 10.79
CA LYS A 224 -0.30 -12.27 11.70
C LYS A 224 -0.03 -13.58 10.95
N SER A 225 -0.92 -13.98 10.05
CA SER A 225 -0.74 -15.17 9.20
C SER A 225 0.44 -15.00 8.23
N MET A 226 0.57 -13.84 7.57
CA MET A 226 1.70 -13.53 6.69
C MET A 226 3.05 -13.63 7.41
N VAL A 227 3.16 -13.04 8.60
CA VAL A 227 4.40 -13.08 9.40
C VAL A 227 4.73 -14.51 9.83
N ARG A 228 3.75 -15.31 10.26
CA ARG A 228 3.94 -16.74 10.60
C ARG A 228 4.43 -17.56 9.41
N ASN A 229 4.00 -17.20 8.21
CA ASN A 229 4.42 -17.81 6.95
C ASN A 229 5.76 -17.27 6.42
N LYS A 230 6.42 -16.34 7.12
CA LYS A 230 7.64 -15.65 6.67
C LYS A 230 7.46 -14.93 5.34
N LEU A 231 6.24 -14.47 5.04
CA LEU A 231 5.97 -13.65 3.85
C LEU A 231 6.43 -12.21 4.12
N LEU A 232 7.26 -11.67 3.22
CA LEU A 232 7.75 -10.30 3.33
C LEU A 232 6.61 -9.31 2.98
N ILE A 233 6.44 -8.30 3.83
CA ILE A 233 5.47 -7.23 3.59
C ILE A 233 5.99 -6.35 2.45
N GLN A 234 5.24 -6.29 1.36
CA GLN A 234 5.57 -5.46 0.20
C GLN A 234 4.98 -4.05 0.34
N PRO A 235 5.52 -3.04 -0.38
CA PRO A 235 5.01 -1.68 -0.33
C PRO A 235 3.50 -1.55 -0.66
N GLY A 236 2.99 -2.37 -1.58
CA GLY A 236 1.57 -2.40 -1.90
C GLY A 236 0.70 -2.89 -0.74
N THR A 237 1.19 -3.88 0.02
CA THR A 237 0.53 -4.38 1.23
C THR A 237 0.46 -3.28 2.30
N VAL A 238 1.54 -2.51 2.48
CA VAL A 238 1.57 -1.42 3.46
C VAL A 238 0.54 -0.33 3.13
N ASP A 239 0.39 -0.01 1.85
CA ASP A 239 -0.58 0.98 1.38
C ASP A 239 -2.02 0.63 1.77
N ILE A 240 -2.38 -0.65 1.65
CA ILE A 240 -3.69 -1.18 2.05
C ILE A 240 -3.86 -1.12 3.56
N ILE A 241 -2.84 -1.55 4.32
CA ILE A 241 -2.85 -1.52 5.78
C ILE A 241 -3.05 -0.08 6.28
N PHE A 242 -2.33 0.87 5.70
CA PHE A 242 -2.45 2.29 6.06
C PHE A 242 -3.84 2.83 5.73
N SER A 243 -4.40 2.46 4.57
CA SER A 243 -5.75 2.83 4.17
C SER A 243 -6.80 2.31 5.17
N ILE A 244 -6.71 1.04 5.57
CA ILE A 244 -7.62 0.43 6.56
C ILE A 244 -7.50 1.15 7.91
N CYS A 245 -6.28 1.37 8.40
CA CYS A 245 -6.07 2.06 9.67
C CYS A 245 -6.60 3.50 9.64
N TYR A 246 -6.45 4.20 8.51
CA TYR A 246 -6.98 5.54 8.31
C TYR A 246 -8.51 5.56 8.37
N ASN A 247 -9.17 4.69 7.60
CA ASN A 247 -10.63 4.61 7.55
C ASN A 247 -11.26 4.18 8.89
N THR A 248 -10.57 3.30 9.63
CA THR A 248 -11.03 2.81 10.94
C THR A 248 -10.56 3.67 12.12
N ASN A 249 -9.88 4.79 11.86
CA ASN A 249 -9.36 5.71 12.86
C ASN A 249 -8.37 5.09 13.87
N GLN A 250 -7.63 4.04 13.49
CA GLN A 250 -6.70 3.28 14.35
C GLN A 250 -5.24 3.79 14.25
N TRP A 251 -5.00 4.98 14.79
CA TRP A 251 -3.69 5.66 14.74
C TRP A 251 -2.53 4.85 15.32
N GLU A 252 -2.70 4.29 16.52
CA GLU A 252 -1.65 3.54 17.22
C GLU A 252 -1.18 2.31 16.43
N LYS A 253 -2.12 1.62 15.77
CA LYS A 253 -1.81 0.46 14.95
C LYS A 253 -1.05 0.87 13.70
N LEU A 254 -1.44 1.99 13.07
CA LEU A 254 -0.71 2.54 11.94
C LEU A 254 0.75 2.80 12.34
N LEU A 255 1.00 3.51 13.44
CA LEU A 255 2.35 3.79 13.93
C LEU A 255 3.17 2.50 14.16
N LYS A 256 2.57 1.51 14.84
CA LYS A 256 3.21 0.20 15.08
C LYS A 256 3.61 -0.51 13.79
N TYR A 257 2.75 -0.47 12.76
CA TYR A 257 3.07 -1.08 11.47
C TYR A 257 4.09 -0.25 10.68
N ALA A 258 3.98 1.08 10.71
CA ALA A 258 4.89 1.97 10.03
C ALA A 258 6.33 1.82 10.56
N GLU A 259 6.51 1.77 11.89
CA GLU A 259 7.83 1.53 12.49
C GLU A 259 8.43 0.19 12.07
N LYS A 260 7.62 -0.87 12.06
CA LYS A 260 8.07 -2.20 11.60
C LYS A 260 8.50 -2.17 10.13
N CYS A 261 7.75 -1.48 9.28
CA CYS A 261 8.08 -1.36 7.86
C CYS A 261 9.37 -0.56 7.64
N VAL A 262 9.56 0.54 8.37
CA VAL A 262 10.78 1.35 8.30
C VAL A 262 11.99 0.56 8.83
N LYS A 263 11.86 -0.14 9.97
CA LYS A 263 12.91 -1.02 10.53
C LYS A 263 13.28 -2.16 9.58
N ALA A 264 12.30 -2.72 8.86
CA ALA A 264 12.51 -3.74 7.85
C ALA A 264 13.06 -3.19 6.50
N GLY A 265 13.22 -1.87 6.37
CA GLY A 265 13.74 -1.25 5.14
C GLY A 265 12.77 -1.30 3.95
N VAL A 266 11.46 -1.44 4.19
CA VAL A 266 10.46 -1.47 3.12
C VAL A 266 10.37 -0.10 2.46
N LYS A 267 10.56 -0.05 1.14
CA LYS A 267 10.43 1.18 0.35
C LYS A 267 8.97 1.60 0.21
N LEU A 268 8.48 2.42 1.13
CA LEU A 268 7.11 2.93 1.12
C LEU A 268 6.81 3.73 -0.16
N ARG A 269 5.58 3.61 -0.65
CA ARG A 269 5.09 4.40 -1.80
C ARG A 269 4.76 5.82 -1.35
N ARG A 270 4.65 6.72 -2.33
CA ARG A 270 4.23 8.12 -2.11
C ARG A 270 2.87 8.20 -1.40
N SER A 271 1.90 7.43 -1.88
CA SER A 271 0.55 7.32 -1.29
C SER A 271 0.57 6.94 0.19
N SER A 272 1.44 6.01 0.58
CA SER A 272 1.53 5.57 1.97
C SER A 272 2.06 6.68 2.88
N TYR A 273 3.01 7.49 2.41
CA TYR A 273 3.43 8.69 3.14
C TYR A 273 2.32 9.74 3.21
N ASP A 274 1.58 9.94 2.12
CA ASP A 274 0.47 10.90 2.09
C ASP A 274 -0.62 10.53 3.11
N ILE A 275 -1.05 9.26 3.15
CA ILE A 275 -2.01 8.76 4.16
C ILE A 275 -1.45 8.91 5.57
N TRP A 276 -0.18 8.55 5.78
CA TRP A 276 0.43 8.61 7.11
C TRP A 276 0.55 10.06 7.62
N MET A 277 0.97 11.00 6.77
CA MET A 277 1.07 12.42 7.12
C MET A 277 -0.30 13.05 7.33
N ASP A 278 -1.30 12.74 6.49
CA ASP A 278 -2.65 13.25 6.66
C ASP A 278 -3.29 12.74 7.96
N PHE A 279 -3.10 11.46 8.28
CA PHE A 279 -3.58 10.92 9.55
C PHE A 279 -2.90 11.59 10.75
N ALA A 280 -1.59 11.81 10.70
CA ALA A 280 -0.87 12.53 11.75
C ALA A 280 -1.43 13.95 11.95
N ALA A 281 -1.75 14.64 10.83
CA ALA A 281 -2.35 15.97 10.85
C ALA A 281 -3.78 15.98 11.39
N ARG A 282 -4.57 14.94 11.12
CA ARG A 282 -5.90 14.73 11.71
C ARG A 282 -5.83 14.46 13.22
N VAL A 283 -4.81 13.74 13.67
CA VAL A 283 -4.58 13.46 15.10
C VAL A 283 -4.06 14.69 15.85
N GLY A 284 -3.40 15.62 15.15
CA GLY A 284 -2.78 16.79 15.77
C GLY A 284 -1.37 16.52 16.32
N ASP A 285 -0.66 15.51 15.80
CA ASP A 285 0.68 15.14 16.23
C ASP A 285 1.74 15.79 15.32
N SER A 286 2.18 17.00 15.68
CA SER A 286 3.18 17.76 14.92
C SER A 286 4.54 17.06 14.84
N ASP A 287 4.97 16.40 15.92
CA ASP A 287 6.25 15.69 15.98
C ASP A 287 6.28 14.51 15.01
N ALA A 288 5.17 13.75 14.94
CA ALA A 288 5.02 12.70 13.96
C ALA A 288 5.07 13.23 12.54
N ILE A 289 4.40 14.36 12.23
CA ILE A 289 4.41 14.95 10.88
C ILE A 289 5.84 15.28 10.44
N TRP A 290 6.65 15.93 11.30
CA TRP A 290 8.03 16.26 10.95
C TRP A 290 8.91 15.03 10.79
N LYS A 291 8.75 14.03 11.66
CA LYS A 291 9.45 12.75 11.55
C LYS A 291 9.12 12.07 10.23
N ILE A 292 7.84 11.99 9.85
CA ILE A 292 7.40 11.38 8.59
C ILE A 292 7.90 12.17 7.39
N ASN A 293 7.83 13.51 7.43
CA ASN A 293 8.33 14.37 6.36
C ASN A 293 9.84 14.18 6.13
N SER A 294 10.63 14.00 7.21
CA SER A 294 12.06 13.69 7.12
C SER A 294 12.33 12.35 6.44
N LEU A 295 11.51 11.33 6.71
CA LEU A 295 11.60 10.01 6.09
C LEU A 295 11.21 10.08 4.60
N ARG A 296 10.09 10.74 4.31
CA ARG A 296 9.61 10.97 2.95
C ARG A 296 10.64 11.73 2.13
N GLY A 297 11.28 12.77 2.69
CA GLY A 297 12.32 13.58 2.04
C GLY A 297 13.55 12.79 1.58
N ARG A 298 13.81 11.61 2.19
CA ARG A 298 14.87 10.67 1.73
C ARG A 298 14.47 9.90 0.47
N VAL A 299 13.16 9.71 0.24
CA VAL A 299 12.62 8.91 -0.87
C VAL A 299 12.16 9.81 -2.03
N SER A 300 11.44 10.89 -1.72
CA SER A 300 10.90 11.84 -2.70
C SER A 300 11.09 13.28 -2.22
N LYS A 301 11.53 14.14 -3.13
CA LYS A 301 11.66 15.59 -2.90
C LYS A 301 10.39 16.36 -3.29
N GLN A 302 9.49 15.74 -4.05
CA GLN A 302 8.28 16.40 -4.51
C GLN A 302 7.17 16.26 -3.48
N TYR A 303 6.59 17.40 -3.08
CA TYR A 303 5.40 17.45 -2.25
C TYR A 303 4.15 17.14 -3.08
N THR A 304 3.23 16.38 -2.50
CA THR A 304 1.81 16.35 -2.91
C THR A 304 1.08 17.51 -2.24
N VAL A 305 -0.15 17.78 -2.70
CA VAL A 305 -1.09 18.64 -1.97
C VAL A 305 -1.22 18.13 -0.52
N THR A 306 -1.55 16.85 -0.34
CA THR A 306 -1.73 16.21 0.97
C THR A 306 -0.52 16.34 1.90
N SER A 307 0.68 15.97 1.46
CA SER A 307 1.89 16.08 2.29
C SER A 307 2.30 17.54 2.55
N GLY A 308 2.04 18.45 1.62
CA GLY A 308 2.25 19.89 1.84
C GLY A 308 1.29 20.44 2.89
N PHE A 309 -0.01 20.13 2.78
CA PHE A 309 -1.03 20.53 3.75
C PHE A 309 -0.81 19.93 5.12
N ALA A 310 -0.30 18.69 5.22
CA ALA A 310 0.10 18.13 6.51
C ALA A 310 1.21 18.96 7.19
N CYS A 311 2.22 19.44 6.44
CA CYS A 311 3.24 20.33 6.99
C CYS A 311 2.68 21.71 7.39
N ILE A 312 1.74 22.25 6.60
CA ILE A 312 1.04 23.51 6.92
C ILE A 312 0.26 23.37 8.23
N LYS A 313 -0.49 22.27 8.37
CA LYS A 313 -1.19 21.90 9.60
C LYS A 313 -0.21 21.78 10.78
N ALA A 314 0.97 21.19 10.59
CA ALA A 314 2.00 21.15 11.64
C ALA A 314 2.47 22.54 12.11
N PHE A 315 2.71 23.49 11.19
CA PHE A 315 3.08 24.86 11.55
C PHE A 315 1.99 25.58 12.36
N LEU A 316 0.72 25.30 12.08
CA LEU A 316 -0.42 25.82 12.84
C LEU A 316 -0.53 25.16 14.22
N LEU A 317 -0.31 23.85 14.32
CA LEU A 317 -0.33 23.12 15.60
C LEU A 317 0.75 23.60 16.58
N GLU A 318 1.89 24.09 16.07
CA GLU A 318 2.95 24.66 16.90
C GLU A 318 2.63 26.06 17.44
N GLY A 319 1.60 26.74 16.92
CA GLY A 319 1.12 28.06 17.38
C GLY A 319 2.11 29.22 17.23
N LYS A 320 3.30 28.97 16.66
CA LYS A 320 4.41 29.94 16.62
C LYS A 320 4.68 30.52 15.24
N SER A 321 4.06 30.01 14.19
CA SER A 321 4.41 30.40 12.82
C SER A 321 3.29 30.35 11.76
N PRO A 322 2.15 31.04 11.97
CA PRO A 322 1.08 31.14 10.97
C PRO A 322 1.56 31.78 9.65
N GLU A 323 2.56 32.67 9.70
CA GLU A 323 3.17 33.26 8.50
C GLU A 323 3.97 32.24 7.68
N ARG A 324 4.65 31.30 8.34
CA ARG A 324 5.37 30.21 7.65
C ARG A 324 4.39 29.26 6.98
N ALA A 325 3.24 29.01 7.60
CA ALA A 325 2.15 28.25 7.00
C ALA A 325 1.65 28.93 5.71
N ALA A 326 1.49 30.27 5.72
CA ALA A 326 1.14 31.04 4.54
C ALA A 326 2.21 30.97 3.43
N ASP A 327 3.49 31.10 3.78
CA ASP A 327 4.59 30.96 2.82
C ASP A 327 4.70 29.55 2.23
N ALA A 328 4.42 28.51 3.03
CA ALA A 328 4.36 27.13 2.59
C ALA A 328 3.22 26.89 1.59
N ILE A 329 2.02 27.43 1.83
CA ILE A 329 0.88 27.36 0.90
C ILE A 329 1.25 28.04 -0.43
N ARG A 330 1.83 29.24 -0.38
CA ARG A 330 2.26 29.96 -1.59
C ARG A 330 3.26 29.15 -2.40
N HIS A 331 4.27 28.58 -1.74
CA HIS A 331 5.27 27.75 -2.41
C HIS A 331 4.66 26.48 -3.00
N LEU A 332 3.72 25.85 -2.29
CA LEU A 332 2.99 24.68 -2.79
C LEU A 332 2.17 25.04 -4.03
N TYR A 333 1.42 26.15 -4.01
CA TYR A 333 0.60 26.62 -5.12
C TYR A 333 1.41 26.96 -6.38
N GLN A 334 2.58 27.59 -6.22
CA GLN A 334 3.46 27.96 -7.34
C GLN A 334 4.10 26.75 -8.03
N ASN A 335 4.35 25.66 -7.28
CA ASN A 335 5.03 24.47 -7.81
C ASN A 335 4.07 23.39 -8.32
N LEU A 336 2.76 23.58 -8.20
CA LEU A 336 1.75 22.63 -8.63
C LEU A 336 1.23 22.93 -10.05
N PRO A 337 0.92 21.89 -10.85
CA PRO A 337 0.24 22.07 -12.13
C PRO A 337 -1.13 22.72 -11.94
N GLU A 338 -1.60 23.49 -12.94
CA GLU A 338 -2.89 24.22 -12.89
C GLU A 338 -4.05 23.31 -12.47
N LYS A 339 -4.08 22.08 -13.00
CA LYS A 339 -5.10 21.06 -12.72
C LYS A 339 -5.24 20.69 -11.23
N LYS A 340 -4.23 20.98 -10.41
CA LYS A 340 -4.21 20.70 -8.96
C LYS A 340 -4.39 21.93 -8.09
N LYS A 341 -4.49 23.12 -8.67
CA LYS A 341 -4.68 24.37 -7.91
C LYS A 341 -6.07 24.45 -7.28
N GLN A 342 -7.09 23.92 -7.95
CA GLN A 342 -8.42 23.77 -7.35
C GLN A 342 -8.37 22.90 -6.09
N GLN A 343 -7.62 21.79 -6.11
CA GLN A 343 -7.45 20.93 -4.94
C GLN A 343 -6.80 21.67 -3.76
N VAL A 344 -5.95 22.67 -4.01
CA VAL A 344 -5.37 23.51 -2.95
C VAL A 344 -6.44 24.40 -2.32
N GLN A 345 -7.36 24.96 -3.12
CA GLN A 345 -8.49 25.73 -2.60
C GLN A 345 -9.43 24.86 -1.76
N ASP A 346 -9.77 23.67 -2.26
CA ASP A 346 -10.67 22.74 -1.57
C ASP A 346 -10.08 22.30 -0.22
N GLU A 347 -8.79 21.95 -0.17
CA GLU A 347 -8.10 21.59 1.07
C GLU A 347 -7.92 22.78 2.02
N LEU A 348 -7.74 24.00 1.50
CA LEU A 348 -7.69 25.21 2.33
C LEU A 348 -9.04 25.50 2.96
N GLN A 349 -10.13 25.35 2.21
CA GLN A 349 -11.48 25.48 2.75
C GLN A 349 -11.78 24.41 3.81
N ARG A 350 -11.34 23.16 3.58
CA ARG A 350 -11.42 22.07 4.57
C ARG A 350 -10.61 22.37 5.83
N LEU A 351 -9.40 22.93 5.68
CA LEU A 351 -8.54 23.33 6.80
C LEU A 351 -9.19 24.39 7.69
N VAL A 352 -9.98 25.31 7.11
CA VAL A 352 -10.68 26.37 7.85
C VAL A 352 -11.93 25.85 8.55
N SER A 353 -12.70 24.99 7.88
CA SER A 353 -14.03 24.59 8.36
C SER A 353 -14.05 23.30 9.20
N GLU A 354 -13.42 22.23 8.71
CA GLU A 354 -13.56 20.87 9.27
C GLU A 354 -12.41 20.52 10.22
N TRP A 355 -11.17 20.83 9.83
CA TRP A 355 -9.97 20.36 10.53
C TRP A 355 -9.84 20.81 12.00
N PRO A 356 -10.19 22.05 12.40
CA PRO A 356 -10.11 22.46 13.81
C PRO A 356 -11.00 21.62 14.72
N LEU A 357 -12.15 21.16 14.22
CA LEU A 357 -13.07 20.30 14.95
C LEU A 357 -12.51 18.87 15.06
N GLU A 358 -11.97 18.33 13.96
CA GLU A 358 -11.38 16.98 13.93
C GLU A 358 -10.21 16.82 14.91
N VAL A 359 -9.29 17.79 14.96
CA VAL A 359 -8.14 17.72 15.88
C VAL A 359 -8.60 17.87 17.33
N ALA A 360 -9.63 18.69 17.55
CA ALA A 360 -10.19 18.90 18.87
C ALA A 360 -10.89 17.65 19.44
N GLU A 361 -11.36 16.69 18.63
CA GLU A 361 -11.96 15.42 19.08
C GLU A 361 -11.08 14.57 19.99
N ARG A 362 -9.76 14.70 19.87
CA ARG A 362 -8.81 13.91 20.65
C ARG A 362 -8.24 14.66 21.85
N LYS A 363 -8.65 15.92 22.07
CA LYS A 363 -8.25 16.73 23.22
C LYS A 363 -9.24 16.53 24.39
N ASN A 364 -8.74 16.72 25.61
CA ASN A 364 -9.58 16.74 26.81
C ASN A 364 -10.63 17.84 26.68
N LYS A 365 -11.85 17.59 27.19
CA LYS A 365 -13.00 18.51 27.06
C LYS A 365 -12.68 19.93 27.53
N ASP A 366 -11.88 20.06 28.59
CA ASP A 366 -11.55 21.35 29.22
C ASP A 366 -10.54 22.17 28.39
N GLU A 367 -9.62 21.52 27.68
CA GLU A 367 -8.61 22.17 26.82
C GLU A 367 -9.12 22.42 25.40
N ARG A 368 -10.18 21.72 25.01
CA ARG A 368 -10.73 21.70 23.65
C ARG A 368 -11.08 23.09 23.13
N LYS A 369 -11.77 23.88 23.97
CA LYS A 369 -12.26 25.19 23.57
C LYS A 369 -11.13 26.20 23.39
N ALA A 370 -10.22 26.28 24.36
CA ALA A 370 -9.04 27.16 24.28
C ALA A 370 -8.13 26.80 23.09
N PHE A 371 -7.96 25.51 22.81
CA PHE A 371 -7.20 25.03 21.67
C PHE A 371 -7.84 25.44 20.33
N VAL A 372 -9.15 25.26 20.18
CA VAL A 372 -9.89 25.65 18.97
C VAL A 372 -9.85 27.17 18.76
N ASP A 373 -10.01 27.96 19.82
CA ASP A 373 -9.95 29.42 19.75
C ASP A 373 -8.55 29.91 19.34
N THR A 374 -7.49 29.30 19.88
CA THR A 374 -6.10 29.60 19.49
C THR A 374 -5.86 29.23 18.03
N LEU A 375 -6.25 28.03 17.62
CA LEU A 375 -6.07 27.56 16.25
C LEU A 375 -6.86 28.41 15.25
N ARG A 376 -8.05 28.88 15.62
CA ARG A 376 -8.86 29.81 14.83
C ARG A 376 -8.14 31.14 14.60
N ASN A 377 -7.54 31.69 15.65
CA ASN A 377 -6.76 32.94 15.54
C ASN A 377 -5.54 32.73 14.62
N ASP A 378 -4.82 31.62 14.77
CA ASP A 378 -3.67 31.30 13.92
C ASP A 378 -4.06 31.11 12.44
N ILE A 379 -5.19 30.46 12.17
CA ILE A 379 -5.74 30.31 10.81
C ILE A 379 -6.12 31.68 10.24
N ALA A 380 -6.75 32.55 11.01
CA ALA A 380 -7.12 33.90 10.56
C ALA A 380 -5.89 34.76 10.22
N VAL A 381 -4.83 34.67 11.03
CA VAL A 381 -3.54 35.33 10.76
C VAL A 381 -2.89 34.77 9.50
N MET A 382 -2.90 33.44 9.32
CA MET A 382 -2.38 32.79 8.12
C MET A 382 -3.12 33.26 6.86
N VAL A 383 -4.46 33.28 6.85
CA VAL A 383 -5.25 33.72 5.68
C VAL A 383 -5.01 35.20 5.38
N SER A 384 -4.95 36.05 6.41
CA SER A 384 -4.62 37.47 6.23
C SER A 384 -3.23 37.65 5.60
N SER A 385 -2.25 36.85 6.03
CA SER A 385 -0.89 36.85 5.46
C SER A 385 -0.86 36.37 4.00
N LEU A 386 -1.70 35.41 3.62
CA LEU A 386 -1.85 34.95 2.22
C LEU A 386 -2.39 36.04 1.30
N ILE A 387 -3.44 36.73 1.74
CA ILE A 387 -4.05 37.85 1.00
C ILE A 387 -3.01 38.97 0.81
N ASN A 388 -2.32 39.35 1.88
CA ASN A 388 -1.24 40.36 1.83
C ASN A 388 -0.09 39.98 0.88
N LYS A 389 0.14 38.68 0.67
CA LYS A 389 1.16 38.15 -0.25
C LYS A 389 0.65 37.94 -1.69
N GLY A 390 -0.57 38.37 -2.00
CA GLY A 390 -1.14 38.39 -3.36
C GLY A 390 -1.73 37.06 -3.83
N LEU A 391 -2.04 36.14 -2.91
CA LEU A 391 -2.79 34.92 -3.20
C LEU A 391 -4.23 35.09 -2.72
N ASP A 392 -5.08 35.59 -3.62
CA ASP A 392 -6.52 35.65 -3.39
C ASP A 392 -7.15 34.28 -3.71
N LEU A 393 -7.08 33.38 -2.73
CA LEU A 393 -7.84 32.15 -2.74
C LEU A 393 -9.15 32.48 -2.02
N SER A 394 -10.29 32.35 -2.70
CA SER A 394 -11.62 32.56 -2.10
C SER A 394 -11.80 31.58 -0.93
N VAL A 395 -11.54 32.06 0.28
CA VAL A 395 -11.64 31.30 1.52
C VAL A 395 -12.70 31.95 2.38
N ASP A 396 -13.74 31.19 2.67
CA ASP A 396 -14.86 31.67 3.47
C ASP A 396 -14.52 31.56 4.97
N LEU A 397 -14.04 32.68 5.52
CA LEU A 397 -13.73 32.81 6.95
C LEU A 397 -15.00 32.82 7.83
N GLU A 398 -16.19 32.99 7.26
CA GLU A 398 -17.45 32.94 8.02
C GLU A 398 -17.81 31.51 8.44
N LYS A 399 -17.26 30.50 7.73
CA LYS A 399 -17.37 29.07 8.05
C LYS A 399 -16.40 28.58 9.12
N LEU A 400 -15.60 29.46 9.73
CA LEU A 400 -14.87 29.11 10.95
C LEU A 400 -15.88 28.70 12.02
N PRO A 401 -15.70 27.55 12.70
CA PRO A 401 -16.66 27.08 13.70
C PRO A 401 -16.88 28.15 14.77
N GLN A 402 -18.09 28.68 14.85
CA GLN A 402 -18.41 29.85 15.67
C GLN A 402 -18.55 29.51 17.16
N LYS A 403 -18.64 28.22 17.51
CA LYS A 403 -18.69 27.68 18.89
C LYS A 403 -18.47 26.16 18.87
N VAL A 404 -17.70 25.63 19.83
CA VAL A 404 -17.65 24.21 20.23
C VAL A 404 -18.24 24.08 21.63
#